data_AF-A0A8E2U2D7-F1
#
_entry.id   AF-A0A8E2U2D7-F1
#
_cell.length_a   1.000
_cell.length_b   1.000
_cell.length_c   1.000
_cell.angle_alpha   90.00
_cell.angle_beta   90.00
_cell.angle_gamma   90.00
#
_symmetry.space_group_name_H-M   'P 1'
#
loop_
_entity.id
_entity.type
_entity.pdbx_description
1 polymer ?
#
loop_
_entity_poly.entity_id
_entity_poly.type
_entity_poly.pdbx_seq_one_letter_code
_entity_poly.pdbx_strand_id
1 'polypeptide(L)'
;MNAPLTHGGLLALAMSLALPVVQAAETDKVPTSYSPVVITERFDAIMQRMAGDKAGVMQRHRELLEQRYDLADKPADGVKMTRGKPIQSGVRVKLADGASWEELAGLSPEQIREQQRFPLGFMPLPHPNHPEGGMVFPQFQIDELKKIENRDLTRFDLDFDLPEHFLPEFPAPIFLTTRPDLGDVSQGKLVNIRNYFELFNGILNPKQLEGLRLLVTTFPQQQFNATDDRRSEHPHPGVACLDCHANGHTNGATHLAGDVRPQKFRHRIDTPTLRGVNIQQIFGSQRALKTVEDFTEFEQRAAYFDGDIVTAAKKGVNVLERGSQVHFMGEFQALLDFPPAPKLNVEGRLDPAKASEQELRGEQIFHGKGACAGCHVPPYYTDNLMHDLQTERFYAPQEYNGVMAVGDGPIKTFPLRGIKESPPYLHDGRLLTLEDSVEFFNLVLQRHLSQQEKADLVAFLRTL
;
A
#
# COMPACT_ATOMS: atom_id res chain seq x y z
N MET A 1 56.60 74.60 14.10
CA MET A 1 56.58 73.54 15.13
C MET A 1 55.35 72.71 14.85
N ASN A 2 55.54 71.55 14.21
CA ASN A 2 54.47 70.73 13.66
C ASN A 2 53.95 69.75 14.70
N ALA A 3 52.66 69.85 15.03
CA ALA A 3 51.80 68.73 15.41
C ALA A 3 50.33 69.18 15.30
N PRO A 4 49.50 68.55 14.46
CA PRO A 4 48.07 68.56 14.63
C PRO A 4 47.57 67.18 15.08
N LEU A 5 46.77 67.21 16.14
CA LEU A 5 45.91 66.14 16.62
C LEU A 5 44.82 65.87 15.56
N THR A 6 44.76 64.65 15.03
CA THR A 6 43.61 64.16 14.25
C THR A 6 42.72 63.31 15.15
N HIS A 7 41.44 63.71 15.23
CA HIS A 7 40.39 62.99 15.93
C HIS A 7 40.04 61.70 15.18
N GLY A 8 40.10 60.56 15.88
CA GLY A 8 39.67 59.26 15.39
C GLY A 8 38.14 59.17 15.32
N GLY A 9 37.64 58.74 14.17
CA GLY A 9 36.23 58.42 13.95
C GLY A 9 35.84 57.10 14.61
N LEU A 10 34.67 57.10 15.27
CA LEU A 10 33.96 55.89 15.66
C LEU A 10 33.38 55.21 14.42
N LEU A 11 33.86 54.00 14.11
CA LEU A 11 33.16 53.02 13.26
C LEU A 11 32.64 51.91 14.17
N ALA A 12 31.31 51.87 14.35
CA ALA A 12 30.62 50.78 15.02
C ALA A 12 30.63 49.55 14.11
N LEU A 13 31.44 48.55 14.45
CA LEU A 13 31.44 47.24 13.80
C LEU A 13 30.32 46.39 14.44
N ALA A 14 29.22 46.18 13.72
CA ALA A 14 28.21 45.20 14.07
C ALA A 14 28.78 43.79 13.84
N MET A 15 29.11 43.06 14.90
CA MET A 15 29.45 41.63 14.83
C MET A 15 28.16 40.83 14.66
N SER A 16 27.86 40.44 13.43
CA SER A 16 26.92 39.36 13.13
C SER A 16 27.55 38.02 13.51
N LEU A 17 27.10 37.45 14.63
CA LEU A 17 27.37 36.06 15.00
C LEU A 17 26.62 35.15 14.03
N ALA A 18 27.30 34.75 12.94
CA ALA A 18 26.87 33.64 12.12
C ALA A 18 27.10 32.34 12.91
N LEU A 19 26.01 31.74 13.40
CA LEU A 19 26.02 30.37 13.90
C LEU A 19 26.40 29.44 12.73
N PRO A 20 27.47 28.62 12.84
CA PRO A 20 27.78 27.66 11.80
C PRO A 20 26.70 26.58 11.84
N VAL A 21 25.96 26.44 10.74
CA VAL A 21 25.19 25.23 10.46
C VAL A 21 26.19 24.08 10.44
N VAL A 22 26.14 23.23 11.46
CA VAL A 22 26.93 22.00 11.54
C VAL A 22 26.35 21.04 10.50
N GLN A 23 26.81 21.17 9.26
CA GLN A 23 26.65 20.16 8.24
C GLN A 23 27.77 19.13 8.44
N ALA A 24 27.71 18.40 9.55
CA ALA A 24 28.71 17.40 9.90
C ALA A 24 28.42 16.06 9.20
N ALA A 25 29.30 15.70 8.28
CA ALA A 25 29.77 14.34 7.99
C ALA A 25 28.71 13.23 7.82
N GLU A 26 28.09 13.15 6.64
CA GLU A 26 27.45 11.90 6.17
C GLU A 26 28.22 11.20 5.03
N THR A 27 29.33 11.77 4.55
CA THR A 27 30.01 11.30 3.33
C THR A 27 31.01 10.14 3.52
N ASP A 28 31.33 9.73 4.75
CA ASP A 28 32.34 8.69 5.04
C ASP A 28 31.77 7.34 5.53
N LYS A 29 30.44 7.16 5.55
CA LYS A 29 29.85 5.89 5.98
C LYS A 29 29.96 4.84 4.87
N VAL A 30 30.64 3.73 5.18
CA VAL A 30 30.66 2.54 4.31
C VAL A 30 29.23 2.00 4.16
N PRO A 31 28.71 1.81 2.94
CA PRO A 31 27.38 1.24 2.74
C PRO A 31 27.25 -0.14 3.39
N THR A 32 26.09 -0.42 3.99
CA THR A 32 25.77 -1.70 4.64
C THR A 32 24.37 -2.17 4.29
N SER A 33 24.18 -3.49 4.21
CA SER A 33 22.86 -4.12 4.02
C SER A 33 22.07 -4.30 5.33
N TYR A 34 22.75 -4.16 6.47
CA TYR A 34 22.19 -4.41 7.80
C TYR A 34 21.71 -3.12 8.47
N SER A 35 20.56 -3.20 9.15
CA SER A 35 20.12 -2.20 10.10
C SER A 35 21.03 -2.18 11.35
N PRO A 36 21.11 -1.05 12.07
CA PRO A 36 21.85 -1.00 13.33
C PRO A 36 21.33 -2.03 14.34
N VAL A 37 22.16 -3.04 14.65
CA VAL A 37 21.80 -4.10 15.61
C VAL A 37 21.98 -3.62 17.05
N VAL A 38 23.11 -2.96 17.31
CA VAL A 38 23.44 -2.36 18.61
C VAL A 38 22.82 -0.97 18.67
N ILE A 39 21.96 -0.77 19.66
CA ILE A 39 21.33 0.52 19.93
C ILE A 39 22.21 1.26 20.94
N THR A 40 22.74 2.41 20.52
CA THR A 40 23.67 3.22 21.31
C THR A 40 23.01 4.44 21.96
N GLU A 41 21.72 4.65 21.68
CA GLU A 41 20.88 5.70 22.25
C GLU A 41 19.83 5.06 23.17
N ARG A 42 19.48 5.70 24.30
CA ARG A 42 18.40 5.17 25.14
C ARG A 42 17.05 5.31 24.44
N PHE A 43 16.13 4.36 24.68
CA PHE A 43 14.80 4.39 24.06
C PHE A 43 14.02 5.68 24.32
N ASP A 44 14.08 6.24 25.53
CA ASP A 44 13.39 7.49 25.88
C ASP A 44 13.89 8.67 25.04
N ALA A 45 15.19 8.73 24.75
CA ALA A 45 15.76 9.74 23.86
C ALA A 45 15.35 9.53 22.40
N ILE A 46 15.35 8.29 21.90
CA ILE A 46 14.87 7.94 20.55
C ILE A 46 13.41 8.38 20.40
N MET A 47 12.56 7.97 21.34
CA MET A 47 11.12 8.26 21.31
C MET A 47 10.86 9.76 21.37
N GLN A 48 11.51 10.49 22.30
CA GLN A 48 11.33 11.94 22.42
C GLN A 48 11.73 12.66 21.13
N ARG A 49 12.85 12.29 20.52
CA ARG A 49 13.34 12.90 19.27
C ARG A 49 12.35 12.64 18.12
N MET A 50 12.02 11.37 17.86
CA MET A 50 11.18 11.00 16.73
C MET A 50 9.73 11.48 16.89
N ALA A 51 9.18 11.45 18.11
CA ALA A 51 7.87 12.03 18.39
C ALA A 51 7.87 13.56 18.23
N GLY A 52 8.97 14.23 18.59
CA GLY A 52 9.17 15.65 18.32
C GLY A 52 9.20 15.98 16.82
N ASP A 53 9.79 15.10 16.00
CA ASP A 53 9.91 15.27 14.55
C ASP A 53 8.61 14.92 13.79
N LYS A 54 7.69 14.16 14.42
CA LYS A 54 6.47 13.61 13.80
C LYS A 54 5.64 14.67 13.08
N ALA A 55 5.40 15.83 13.69
CA ALA A 55 4.58 16.89 13.08
C ALA A 55 5.17 17.38 11.76
N GLY A 56 6.50 17.56 11.70
CA GLY A 56 7.19 17.97 10.48
C GLY A 56 7.21 16.87 9.41
N VAL A 57 7.36 15.60 9.81
CA VAL A 57 7.23 14.44 8.92
C VAL A 57 5.86 14.40 8.26
N MET A 58 4.80 14.48 9.08
CA MET A 58 3.42 14.41 8.60
C MET A 58 3.05 15.63 7.75
N GLN A 59 3.56 16.82 8.07
CA GLN A 59 3.34 18.01 7.26
C GLN A 59 3.97 17.87 5.86
N ARG A 60 5.26 17.51 5.78
CA ARG A 60 5.95 17.33 4.48
C ARG A 60 5.24 16.31 3.60
N HIS A 61 4.79 15.20 4.20
CA HIS A 61 4.10 14.17 3.44
C HIS A 61 2.70 14.61 2.99
N ARG A 62 1.96 15.32 3.85
CA ARG A 62 0.66 15.90 3.50
C ARG A 62 0.76 16.89 2.34
N GLU A 63 1.75 17.78 2.38
CA GLU A 63 2.01 18.74 1.28
C GLU A 63 2.29 18.02 -0.04
N LEU A 64 3.03 16.90 0.00
CA LEU A 64 3.25 16.05 -1.17
C LEU A 64 1.94 15.43 -1.70
N LEU A 65 1.07 14.93 -0.82
CA LEU A 65 -0.22 14.37 -1.23
C LEU A 65 -1.15 15.45 -1.81
N GLU A 66 -1.23 16.62 -1.16
CA GLU A 66 -2.05 17.75 -1.61
C GLU A 66 -1.56 18.35 -2.93
N GLN A 67 -0.25 18.31 -3.19
CA GLN A 67 0.31 18.68 -4.49
C GLN A 67 -0.11 17.70 -5.59
N ARG A 68 -0.16 16.40 -5.28
CA ARG A 68 -0.41 15.33 -6.24
C ARG A 68 -1.90 15.08 -6.52
N TYR A 69 -2.74 15.26 -5.50
CA TYR A 69 -4.12 14.77 -5.53
C TYR A 69 -5.13 15.80 -5.05
N ASP A 70 -6.35 15.69 -5.57
CA ASP A 70 -7.56 16.20 -4.93
C ASP A 70 -8.06 15.20 -3.88
N LEU A 71 -7.80 15.52 -2.60
CA LEU A 71 -8.14 14.68 -1.44
C LEU A 71 -9.56 14.92 -0.90
N ALA A 72 -10.43 15.62 -1.64
CA ALA A 72 -11.79 15.87 -1.20
C ALA A 72 -12.66 14.60 -1.25
N ASP A 73 -13.56 14.45 -0.28
CA ASP A 73 -14.56 13.37 -0.25
C ASP A 73 -15.64 13.63 -1.32
N LYS A 74 -15.61 12.86 -2.42
CA LYS A 74 -16.57 12.91 -3.53
C LYS A 74 -17.00 11.48 -3.90
N PRO A 75 -17.94 10.89 -3.14
CA PRO A 75 -18.39 9.53 -3.40
C PRO A 75 -19.11 9.44 -4.75
N ALA A 76 -18.92 8.32 -5.45
CA ALA A 76 -19.67 7.93 -6.62
C ALA A 76 -21.16 7.76 -6.27
N ASP A 77 -22.04 8.33 -7.08
CA ASP A 77 -23.48 8.20 -6.85
C ASP A 77 -23.95 6.75 -6.97
N GLY A 78 -24.65 6.26 -5.95
CA GLY A 78 -25.20 4.90 -5.90
C GLY A 78 -24.20 3.74 -5.84
N VAL A 79 -22.88 3.98 -5.90
CA VAL A 79 -21.85 2.91 -5.92
C VAL A 79 -21.24 2.72 -4.53
N LYS A 80 -21.39 1.51 -3.99
CA LYS A 80 -20.92 1.13 -2.66
C LYS A 80 -20.17 -0.19 -2.69
N MET A 81 -19.29 -0.37 -1.71
CA MET A 81 -18.70 -1.66 -1.35
C MET A 81 -19.76 -2.58 -0.70
N THR A 82 -19.46 -3.86 -0.49
CA THR A 82 -20.43 -4.87 -0.03
C THR A 82 -21.23 -4.44 1.21
N ARG A 83 -20.58 -3.87 2.21
CA ARG A 83 -21.23 -3.45 3.48
C ARG A 83 -21.74 -2.01 3.45
N GLY A 84 -21.66 -1.35 2.30
CA GLY A 84 -22.30 -0.07 2.04
C GLY A 84 -21.39 1.15 2.14
N LYS A 85 -20.07 0.99 2.33
CA LYS A 85 -19.13 2.12 2.27
C LYS A 85 -19.16 2.74 0.86
N PRO A 86 -19.40 4.05 0.72
CA PRO A 86 -19.34 4.72 -0.58
C PRO A 86 -17.95 4.63 -1.20
N ILE A 87 -17.89 4.42 -2.52
CA ILE A 87 -16.62 4.40 -3.26
C ILE A 87 -16.34 5.79 -3.81
N GLN A 88 -15.10 6.26 -3.75
CA GLN A 88 -14.73 7.56 -4.31
C GLN A 88 -14.74 7.55 -5.83
N SER A 89 -15.14 8.69 -6.42
CA SER A 89 -15.24 8.87 -7.87
C SER A 89 -14.29 9.92 -8.41
N GLY A 90 -14.11 9.92 -9.73
CA GLY A 90 -13.36 10.96 -10.45
C GLY A 90 -11.84 10.83 -10.33
N VAL A 91 -11.14 11.33 -11.35
CA VAL A 91 -9.68 11.39 -11.37
C VAL A 91 -9.21 12.37 -10.30
N ARG A 92 -8.40 11.88 -9.36
CA ARG A 92 -7.86 12.66 -8.23
C ARG A 92 -6.48 13.19 -8.52
N VAL A 93 -5.73 12.56 -9.42
CA VAL A 93 -4.44 13.06 -9.86
C VAL A 93 -4.60 14.45 -10.47
N LYS A 94 -3.86 15.42 -9.91
CA LYS A 94 -3.82 16.79 -10.41
C LYS A 94 -2.87 16.87 -11.60
N LEU A 95 -3.32 17.58 -12.63
CA LEU A 95 -2.46 18.02 -13.74
C LEU A 95 -1.82 19.36 -13.39
N ALA A 96 -0.74 19.71 -14.09
CA ALA A 96 -0.19 21.06 -14.06
C ALA A 96 -1.22 22.09 -14.56
N ASP A 97 -1.15 23.32 -14.07
CA ASP A 97 -2.09 24.37 -14.43
C ASP A 97 -2.21 24.56 -15.95
N GLY A 98 -3.44 24.50 -16.45
CA GLY A 98 -3.76 24.66 -17.88
C GLY A 98 -3.56 23.41 -18.73
N ALA A 99 -3.05 22.30 -18.20
CA ALA A 99 -2.94 21.03 -18.92
C ALA A 99 -4.27 20.27 -18.95
N SER A 100 -4.44 19.43 -19.97
CA SER A 100 -5.59 18.51 -20.11
C SER A 100 -5.12 17.08 -20.33
N TRP A 101 -5.99 16.11 -20.02
CA TRP A 101 -5.73 14.69 -20.25
C TRP A 101 -5.63 14.38 -21.76
N GLU A 102 -6.44 15.04 -22.57
CA GLU A 102 -6.44 14.90 -24.03
C GLU A 102 -5.11 15.36 -24.64
N GLU A 103 -4.60 16.51 -24.19
CA GLU A 103 -3.29 17.01 -24.63
C GLU A 103 -2.17 16.06 -24.21
N LEU A 104 -2.16 15.63 -22.94
CA LEU A 104 -1.13 14.73 -22.42
C LEU A 104 -1.13 13.38 -23.14
N ALA A 105 -2.31 12.82 -23.41
CA ALA A 105 -2.46 11.58 -24.16
C ALA A 105 -2.04 11.70 -25.63
N GLY A 106 -1.89 12.91 -26.18
CA GLY A 106 -1.39 13.15 -27.52
C GLY A 106 0.15 13.13 -27.64
N LEU A 107 0.87 13.14 -26.52
CA LEU A 107 2.33 13.17 -26.48
C LEU A 107 2.94 11.76 -26.46
N SER A 108 4.14 11.63 -27.02
CA SER A 108 4.96 10.42 -26.82
C SER A 108 5.53 10.36 -25.40
N PRO A 109 5.92 9.19 -24.90
CA PRO A 109 6.54 9.08 -23.58
C PRO A 109 7.83 9.92 -23.46
N GLU A 110 8.62 10.00 -24.53
CA GLU A 110 9.84 10.82 -24.60
C GLU A 110 9.49 12.31 -24.48
N GLN A 111 8.46 12.78 -25.19
CA GLN A 111 8.00 14.17 -25.07
C GLN A 111 7.51 14.49 -23.66
N ILE A 112 6.75 13.59 -23.04
CA ILE A 112 6.30 13.73 -21.65
C ILE A 112 7.50 13.84 -20.71
N ARG A 113 8.52 13.00 -20.91
CA ARG A 113 9.75 12.99 -20.11
C ARG A 113 10.57 14.26 -20.28
N GLU A 114 10.86 14.67 -21.52
CA GLU A 114 11.67 15.85 -21.83
C GLU A 114 11.01 17.15 -21.37
N GLN A 115 9.68 17.23 -21.50
CA GLN A 115 8.89 18.39 -21.06
C GLN A 115 8.50 18.31 -19.58
N GLN A 116 8.90 17.26 -18.85
CA GLN A 116 8.57 17.02 -17.44
C GLN A 116 7.07 17.07 -17.14
N ARG A 117 6.25 16.49 -18.04
CA ARG A 117 4.78 16.54 -17.98
C ARG A 117 4.12 15.30 -17.37
N PHE A 118 4.89 14.33 -16.89
CA PHE A 118 4.31 13.16 -16.25
C PHE A 118 3.61 13.58 -14.94
N PRO A 119 2.32 13.27 -14.75
CA PRO A 119 1.58 13.72 -13.58
C PRO A 119 2.24 13.24 -12.28
N LEU A 120 2.41 14.15 -11.32
CA LEU A 120 3.07 13.82 -10.05
C LEU A 120 2.31 12.76 -9.25
N GLY A 121 0.99 12.67 -9.39
CA GLY A 121 0.17 11.60 -8.79
C GLY A 121 0.37 10.21 -9.41
N PHE A 122 1.06 10.11 -10.56
CA PHE A 122 1.43 8.82 -11.17
C PHE A 122 2.87 8.39 -10.85
N MET A 123 3.66 9.27 -10.24
CA MET A 123 4.99 8.94 -9.70
C MET A 123 4.86 8.02 -8.48
N PRO A 124 5.85 7.16 -8.19
CA PRO A 124 5.87 6.31 -7.00
C PRO A 124 5.48 7.05 -5.72
N LEU A 125 4.55 6.46 -4.95
CA LEU A 125 4.08 7.04 -3.70
C LEU A 125 5.06 6.66 -2.58
N PRO A 126 5.76 7.61 -1.95
CA PRO A 126 6.71 7.27 -0.90
C PRO A 126 5.97 6.86 0.38
N HIS A 127 6.62 6.03 1.20
CA HIS A 127 6.27 5.89 2.61
C HIS A 127 6.34 7.27 3.32
N PRO A 128 5.46 7.57 4.30
CA PRO A 128 5.37 8.90 4.92
C PRO A 128 6.68 9.39 5.55
N ASN A 129 7.45 8.45 6.09
CA ASN A 129 8.83 8.64 6.55
C ASN A 129 9.75 7.63 5.85
N HIS A 130 10.09 7.83 4.58
CA HIS A 130 10.78 6.83 3.77
C HIS A 130 12.15 6.34 4.32
N PRO A 131 13.01 7.22 4.87
CA PRO A 131 14.28 6.80 5.46
C PRO A 131 14.11 5.82 6.63
N GLU A 132 13.00 5.95 7.37
CA GLU A 132 12.65 5.07 8.48
C GLU A 132 11.92 3.80 8.00
N GLY A 133 10.92 3.96 7.13
CA GLY A 133 10.11 2.86 6.61
C GLY A 133 9.22 2.20 7.67
N GLY A 134 8.96 0.91 7.47
CA GLY A 134 8.18 0.09 8.38
C GLY A 134 6.70 -0.01 8.06
N MET A 135 6.00 -0.86 8.81
CA MET A 135 4.55 -1.00 8.68
C MET A 135 3.83 0.25 9.22
N VAL A 136 2.73 0.63 8.57
CA VAL A 136 1.82 1.71 9.01
C VAL A 136 0.38 1.26 8.83
N PHE A 137 -0.42 1.43 9.88
CA PHE A 137 -1.81 0.96 9.94
C PHE A 137 -2.79 2.13 9.95
N PRO A 138 -3.95 2.01 9.27
CA PRO A 138 -5.03 2.99 9.36
C PRO A 138 -5.56 3.16 10.79
N GLN A 139 -6.07 4.35 11.10
CA GLN A 139 -6.56 4.68 12.44
C GLN A 139 -7.72 3.77 12.90
N PHE A 140 -8.66 3.42 12.00
CA PHE A 140 -9.77 2.55 12.35
C PHE A 140 -9.33 1.14 12.78
N GLN A 141 -8.22 0.63 12.23
CA GLN A 141 -7.65 -0.67 12.61
C GLN A 141 -7.07 -0.58 14.03
N ILE A 142 -6.30 0.49 14.29
CA ILE A 142 -5.72 0.77 15.60
C ILE A 142 -6.82 0.88 16.66
N ASP A 143 -7.87 1.65 16.38
CA ASP A 143 -8.96 1.90 17.33
C ASP A 143 -9.76 0.62 17.64
N GLU A 144 -10.06 -0.19 16.62
CA GLU A 144 -10.78 -1.45 16.85
C GLU A 144 -9.92 -2.43 17.64
N LEU A 145 -8.62 -2.60 17.32
CA LEU A 145 -7.72 -3.48 18.07
C LEU A 145 -7.53 -3.04 19.53
N LYS A 146 -7.44 -1.73 19.80
CA LYS A 146 -7.44 -1.19 21.17
C LYS A 146 -8.69 -1.62 21.92
N LYS A 147 -9.85 -1.49 21.29
CA LYS A 147 -11.13 -1.85 21.88
C LYS A 147 -11.29 -3.35 22.10
N ILE A 148 -10.92 -4.19 21.13
CA ILE A 148 -11.19 -5.64 21.18
C ILE A 148 -10.07 -6.45 21.84
N GLU A 149 -8.83 -5.99 21.80
CA GLU A 149 -7.65 -6.73 22.28
C GLU A 149 -6.81 -5.97 23.33
N ASN A 150 -7.03 -4.66 23.51
CA ASN A 150 -6.11 -3.78 24.23
C ASN A 150 -4.69 -3.80 23.63
N ARG A 151 -4.60 -3.91 22.31
CA ARG A 151 -3.35 -3.92 21.54
C ARG A 151 -3.28 -2.65 20.68
N ASP A 152 -2.13 -1.98 20.73
CA ASP A 152 -1.95 -0.64 20.16
C ASP A 152 -0.89 -0.63 19.05
N LEU A 153 -1.34 -0.53 17.79
CA LEU A 153 -0.49 -0.40 16.62
C LEU A 153 -0.10 1.06 16.29
N THR A 154 -0.31 2.01 17.21
CA THR A 154 0.15 3.39 17.05
C THR A 154 1.67 3.48 17.04
N ARG A 155 2.19 4.25 16.08
CA ARG A 155 3.59 4.65 16.00
C ARG A 155 3.79 6.03 16.62
N PHE A 156 4.82 6.17 17.46
CA PHE A 156 5.16 7.48 18.04
C PHE A 156 5.78 8.44 17.02
N ASP A 157 6.28 7.95 15.88
CA ASP A 157 7.06 8.73 14.91
C ASP A 157 6.27 9.19 13.68
N LEU A 158 5.11 8.58 13.38
CA LEU A 158 4.26 8.94 12.24
C LEU A 158 2.82 8.43 12.41
N ASP A 159 1.92 8.90 11.56
CA ASP A 159 0.54 8.41 11.41
C ASP A 159 0.32 7.87 9.99
N PHE A 160 -0.83 7.23 9.78
CA PHE A 160 -1.28 6.85 8.45
C PHE A 160 -1.58 8.08 7.58
N ASP A 161 -1.32 7.97 6.28
CA ASP A 161 -1.19 9.13 5.38
C ASP A 161 -2.43 9.47 4.55
N LEU A 162 -3.18 8.45 4.11
CA LEU A 162 -4.35 8.67 3.25
C LEU A 162 -5.64 8.88 4.07
N PRO A 163 -6.54 9.79 3.63
CA PRO A 163 -7.86 9.94 4.23
C PRO A 163 -8.69 8.65 4.18
N GLU A 164 -9.47 8.40 5.23
CA GLU A 164 -10.26 7.16 5.38
C GLU A 164 -11.25 6.90 4.23
N HIS A 165 -11.78 7.95 3.60
CA HIS A 165 -12.73 7.80 2.50
C HIS A 165 -12.10 7.20 1.24
N PHE A 166 -10.77 7.18 1.10
CA PHE A 166 -10.03 6.47 0.05
C PHE A 166 -9.62 5.04 0.43
N LEU A 167 -9.91 4.61 1.66
CA LEU A 167 -9.53 3.28 2.15
C LEU A 167 -10.66 2.25 1.97
N PRO A 168 -10.36 0.94 2.06
CA PRO A 168 -11.36 -0.12 1.98
C PRO A 168 -12.44 0.00 3.07
N GLU A 169 -13.53 -0.74 2.90
CA GLU A 169 -14.50 -0.93 3.97
C GLU A 169 -13.92 -1.75 5.11
N PHE A 170 -14.28 -1.39 6.34
CA PHE A 170 -13.72 -2.02 7.53
C PHE A 170 -14.79 -2.29 8.61
N PRO A 171 -14.79 -3.48 9.25
CA PRO A 171 -14.07 -4.68 8.82
C PRO A 171 -14.67 -5.24 7.52
N ALA A 172 -13.82 -5.83 6.69
CA ALA A 172 -14.24 -6.39 5.41
C ALA A 172 -15.04 -7.69 5.60
N PRO A 173 -16.02 -8.00 4.73
CA PRO A 173 -16.75 -9.27 4.78
C PRO A 173 -15.87 -10.46 4.41
N ILE A 174 -16.23 -11.66 4.88
CA ILE A 174 -15.54 -12.92 4.52
C ILE A 174 -16.50 -13.79 3.73
N PHE A 175 -16.09 -14.20 2.53
CA PHE A 175 -16.80 -15.16 1.70
C PHE A 175 -15.98 -16.45 1.63
N LEU A 176 -16.66 -17.60 1.67
CA LEU A 176 -16.02 -18.91 1.63
C LEU A 176 -16.36 -19.66 0.35
N THR A 177 -15.34 -20.16 -0.34
CA THR A 177 -15.49 -20.99 -1.55
C THR A 177 -16.29 -22.27 -1.29
N THR A 178 -16.25 -22.80 -0.07
CA THR A 178 -16.90 -24.06 0.34
C THR A 178 -18.32 -23.88 0.88
N ARG A 179 -18.70 -22.65 1.25
CA ARG A 179 -20.02 -22.30 1.81
C ARG A 179 -20.56 -21.00 1.20
N PRO A 180 -20.73 -20.94 -0.13
CA PRO A 180 -21.25 -19.74 -0.80
C PRO A 180 -22.67 -19.38 -0.34
N ASP A 181 -23.41 -20.33 0.24
CA ASP A 181 -24.75 -20.14 0.79
C ASP A 181 -24.80 -19.22 2.02
N LEU A 182 -23.68 -19.04 2.73
CA LEU A 182 -23.64 -18.29 3.98
C LEU A 182 -23.44 -16.77 3.81
N GLY A 183 -22.99 -16.31 2.65
CA GLY A 183 -22.63 -14.89 2.46
C GLY A 183 -21.45 -14.47 3.35
N ASP A 184 -21.58 -13.34 4.05
CA ASP A 184 -20.54 -12.80 4.94
C ASP A 184 -20.46 -13.59 6.27
N VAL A 185 -19.50 -14.52 6.36
CA VAL A 185 -19.30 -15.35 7.57
C VAL A 185 -18.62 -14.61 8.72
N SER A 186 -18.09 -13.39 8.49
CA SER A 186 -17.53 -12.55 9.56
C SER A 186 -18.61 -11.93 10.45
N GLN A 187 -19.87 -11.93 9.98
CA GLN A 187 -21.00 -11.26 10.62
C GLN A 187 -20.72 -9.77 10.90
N GLY A 188 -19.85 -9.14 10.11
CA GLY A 188 -19.43 -7.76 10.29
C GLY A 188 -18.51 -7.48 11.46
N LYS A 189 -17.89 -8.51 12.03
CA LYS A 189 -16.89 -8.37 13.09
C LYS A 189 -15.48 -8.43 12.49
N LEU A 190 -14.55 -7.68 13.07
CA LEU A 190 -13.13 -7.93 12.84
C LEU A 190 -12.78 -9.29 13.47
N VAL A 191 -12.36 -10.25 12.66
CA VAL A 191 -11.96 -11.58 13.10
C VAL A 191 -10.62 -11.48 13.80
N ASN A 192 -10.56 -12.01 15.01
CA ASN A 192 -9.44 -11.86 15.92
C ASN A 192 -9.30 -13.08 16.85
N ILE A 193 -8.25 -13.11 17.68
CA ILE A 193 -7.95 -14.27 18.51
C ILE A 193 -9.04 -14.59 19.55
N ARG A 194 -9.88 -13.61 19.93
CA ARG A 194 -10.94 -13.76 20.93
C ARG A 194 -12.26 -14.26 20.35
N ASN A 195 -12.50 -14.09 19.05
CA ASN A 195 -13.80 -14.43 18.43
C ASN A 195 -13.73 -15.43 17.27
N TYR A 196 -12.54 -15.76 16.73
CA TYR A 196 -12.43 -16.64 15.56
C TYR A 196 -13.11 -17.99 15.79
N PHE A 197 -12.98 -18.57 16.99
CA PHE A 197 -13.58 -19.87 17.29
C PHE A 197 -15.11 -19.78 17.30
N GLU A 198 -15.68 -18.79 17.98
CA GLU A 198 -17.14 -18.58 18.04
C GLU A 198 -17.73 -18.38 16.63
N LEU A 199 -17.05 -17.59 15.80
CA LEU A 199 -17.52 -17.24 14.46
C LEU A 199 -17.47 -18.42 13.48
N PHE A 200 -16.45 -19.28 13.57
CA PHE A 200 -16.15 -20.27 12.54
C PHE A 200 -16.33 -21.74 12.96
N ASN A 201 -16.54 -22.02 14.25
CA ASN A 201 -16.78 -23.39 14.71
C ASN A 201 -18.06 -23.96 14.09
N GLY A 202 -17.96 -25.14 13.47
CA GLY A 202 -19.04 -25.77 12.70
C GLY A 202 -19.18 -25.28 11.26
N ILE A 203 -18.44 -24.24 10.86
CA ILE A 203 -18.30 -23.79 9.47
C ILE A 203 -17.01 -24.35 8.86
N LEU A 204 -15.89 -24.22 9.59
CA LEU A 204 -14.58 -24.72 9.20
C LEU A 204 -14.31 -26.10 9.80
N ASN A 205 -13.52 -26.90 9.10
CA ASN A 205 -12.95 -28.12 9.68
C ASN A 205 -11.85 -27.77 10.70
N PRO A 206 -11.42 -28.71 11.58
CA PRO A 206 -10.44 -28.41 12.63
C PRO A 206 -9.09 -27.88 12.12
N LYS A 207 -8.63 -28.35 10.97
CA LYS A 207 -7.35 -27.91 10.36
C LYS A 207 -7.44 -26.45 9.88
N GLN A 208 -8.53 -26.10 9.21
CA GLN A 208 -8.81 -24.74 8.75
C GLN A 208 -9.01 -23.78 9.92
N LEU A 209 -9.68 -24.23 10.99
CA LEU A 209 -9.90 -23.44 12.19
C LEU A 209 -8.57 -23.13 12.91
N GLU A 210 -7.66 -24.08 12.97
CA GLU A 210 -6.30 -23.87 13.47
C GLU A 210 -5.49 -22.92 12.57
N GLY A 211 -5.63 -23.06 11.25
CA GLY A 211 -5.06 -22.12 10.28
C GLY A 211 -5.51 -20.68 10.52
N LEU A 212 -6.81 -20.47 10.71
CA LEU A 212 -7.36 -19.16 11.06
C LEU A 212 -6.81 -18.66 12.40
N ARG A 213 -6.76 -19.50 13.44
CA ARG A 213 -6.17 -19.14 14.74
C ARG A 213 -4.75 -18.60 14.58
N LEU A 214 -3.93 -19.26 13.76
CA LEU A 214 -2.55 -18.85 13.49
C LEU A 214 -2.48 -17.51 12.75
N LEU A 215 -3.37 -17.25 11.79
CA LEU A 215 -3.42 -15.98 11.05
C LEU A 215 -3.82 -14.78 11.93
N VAL A 216 -4.57 -15.01 13.02
CA VAL A 216 -4.91 -13.99 14.03
C VAL A 216 -4.01 -14.05 15.28
N THR A 217 -2.94 -14.84 15.25
CA THR A 217 -1.93 -14.87 16.32
C THR A 217 -0.86 -13.81 16.03
N THR A 218 -0.48 -13.04 17.06
CA THR A 218 0.55 -11.99 16.93
C THR A 218 1.97 -12.56 16.99
N PHE A 219 2.86 -11.99 16.19
CA PHE A 219 4.29 -12.29 16.17
C PHE A 219 5.13 -11.01 16.22
N PRO A 220 6.32 -11.01 16.86
CA PRO A 220 7.22 -9.86 16.84
C PRO A 220 7.49 -9.36 15.42
N GLN A 221 7.52 -8.04 15.25
CA GLN A 221 7.74 -7.37 13.97
C GLN A 221 8.71 -6.19 14.18
N GLN A 222 9.39 -5.74 13.12
CA GLN A 222 10.44 -4.72 13.20
C GLN A 222 10.08 -3.45 13.99
N GLN A 223 8.90 -2.89 13.80
CA GLN A 223 8.41 -1.70 14.49
C GLN A 223 7.60 -2.05 15.76
N PHE A 224 7.04 -3.25 15.82
CA PHE A 224 6.19 -3.72 16.92
C PHE A 224 6.82 -4.93 17.61
N ASN A 225 7.64 -4.67 18.63
CA ASN A 225 8.39 -5.69 19.37
C ASN A 225 8.72 -5.21 20.80
N ALA A 226 9.45 -6.04 21.54
CA ALA A 226 9.82 -5.78 22.93
C ALA A 226 11.14 -5.02 23.13
N THR A 227 11.92 -4.73 22.08
CA THR A 227 13.27 -4.14 22.19
C THR A 227 13.27 -2.62 22.00
N ASP A 228 14.43 -1.99 22.24
CA ASP A 228 14.58 -0.52 22.25
C ASP A 228 14.66 0.14 20.87
N ASP A 229 14.51 -0.64 19.80
CA ASP A 229 14.42 -0.16 18.41
C ASP A 229 12.99 -0.19 17.85
N ARG A 230 11.98 -0.48 18.69
CA ARG A 230 10.55 -0.40 18.34
C ARG A 230 10.10 1.02 17.97
N ARG A 231 8.90 1.12 17.38
CA ARG A 231 8.18 2.38 17.11
C ARG A 231 6.87 2.52 17.89
N SER A 232 6.58 1.54 18.75
CA SER A 232 5.51 1.59 19.75
C SER A 232 6.05 2.18 21.06
N GLU A 233 5.22 2.93 21.77
CA GLU A 233 5.60 3.55 23.05
C GLU A 233 5.99 2.47 24.10
N HIS A 234 5.15 1.45 24.22
CA HIS A 234 5.37 0.32 25.13
C HIS A 234 5.92 -0.90 24.39
N PRO A 235 6.70 -1.78 25.06
CA PRO A 235 7.05 -3.09 24.52
C PRO A 235 5.81 -3.81 23.98
N HIS A 236 5.87 -4.27 22.73
CA HIS A 236 4.69 -4.71 21.98
C HIS A 236 4.76 -6.21 21.63
N PRO A 237 3.65 -6.97 21.72
CA PRO A 237 3.62 -8.41 21.37
C PRO A 237 3.77 -8.68 19.86
N GLY A 238 3.54 -7.65 19.05
CA GLY A 238 3.75 -7.66 17.61
C GLY A 238 2.46 -7.64 16.78
N VAL A 239 2.56 -8.13 15.55
CA VAL A 239 1.55 -8.02 14.50
C VAL A 239 1.09 -9.42 14.09
N ALA A 240 -0.20 -9.59 13.83
CA ALA A 240 -0.80 -10.79 13.24
C ALA A 240 -0.95 -10.62 11.73
N CYS A 241 -1.03 -11.72 10.97
CA CYS A 241 -1.21 -11.66 9.52
C CYS A 241 -2.47 -10.88 9.12
N LEU A 242 -3.58 -11.08 9.83
CA LEU A 242 -4.84 -10.37 9.56
C LEU A 242 -4.91 -8.95 10.15
N ASP A 243 -3.83 -8.39 10.70
CA ASP A 243 -3.79 -6.96 11.03
C ASP A 243 -3.58 -6.09 9.80
N CYS A 244 -2.78 -6.55 8.83
CA CYS A 244 -2.67 -5.93 7.51
C CYS A 244 -3.79 -6.46 6.61
N HIS A 245 -3.99 -7.78 6.62
CA HIS A 245 -5.01 -8.44 5.83
C HIS A 245 -6.32 -8.60 6.62
N ALA A 246 -6.90 -7.50 7.12
CA ALA A 246 -8.14 -7.52 7.91
C ALA A 246 -9.23 -8.40 7.27
N ASN A 247 -9.63 -9.46 7.98
CA ASN A 247 -10.60 -10.44 7.50
C ASN A 247 -10.23 -11.09 6.14
N GLY A 248 -8.93 -11.24 5.86
CA GLY A 248 -8.46 -11.76 4.56
C GLY A 248 -8.58 -10.76 3.41
N HIS A 249 -8.89 -9.50 3.70
CA HIS A 249 -8.94 -8.40 2.74
C HIS A 249 -7.93 -7.30 3.13
N THR A 250 -7.68 -6.34 2.24
CA THR A 250 -6.86 -5.19 2.61
C THR A 250 -7.61 -4.23 3.52
N ASN A 251 -6.89 -3.57 4.43
CA ASN A 251 -7.35 -2.35 5.11
C ASN A 251 -6.61 -1.09 4.64
N GLY A 252 -5.70 -1.21 3.66
CA GLY A 252 -4.83 -0.13 3.19
C GLY A 252 -3.55 0.05 4.02
N ALA A 253 -3.25 -0.83 4.98
CA ALA A 253 -1.96 -0.82 5.65
C ALA A 253 -0.83 -0.93 4.63
N THR A 254 0.27 -0.22 4.87
CA THR A 254 1.40 -0.17 3.93
C THR A 254 2.73 -0.49 4.62
N HIS A 255 3.70 -0.87 3.81
CA HIS A 255 5.07 -1.18 4.26
C HIS A 255 6.08 -0.74 3.19
N LEU A 256 7.38 -0.85 3.49
CA LEU A 256 8.45 -0.78 2.51
C LEU A 256 8.97 -2.19 2.18
N ALA A 257 9.09 -2.48 0.89
CA ALA A 257 9.60 -3.75 0.36
C ALA A 257 10.95 -4.13 1.02
N GLY A 258 11.03 -5.31 1.64
CA GLY A 258 12.22 -5.75 2.39
C GLY A 258 13.39 -6.21 1.50
N ASP A 259 13.15 -6.45 0.21
CA ASP A 259 14.08 -6.98 -0.80
C ASP A 259 15.17 -6.02 -1.22
N VAL A 260 14.84 -4.73 -1.24
CA VAL A 260 15.57 -3.76 -2.05
C VAL A 260 16.53 -2.99 -1.16
N ARG A 261 17.71 -2.69 -1.69
CA ARG A 261 18.74 -1.86 -1.04
C ARG A 261 19.43 -0.98 -2.08
N PRO A 262 19.94 0.21 -1.70
CA PRO A 262 19.82 0.84 -0.38
C PRO A 262 18.39 1.34 -0.07
N GLN A 263 18.15 1.79 1.17
CA GLN A 263 16.82 2.16 1.71
C GLN A 263 15.98 3.01 0.75
N LYS A 264 16.58 4.02 0.10
CA LYS A 264 15.87 4.94 -0.80
C LYS A 264 15.25 4.30 -2.04
N PHE A 265 15.64 3.07 -2.40
CA PHE A 265 15.05 2.33 -3.51
C PHE A 265 13.98 1.32 -3.06
N ARG A 266 13.72 1.18 -1.75
CA ARG A 266 12.67 0.29 -1.28
C ARG A 266 11.32 0.90 -1.63
N HIS A 267 10.53 0.21 -2.45
CA HIS A 267 9.21 0.71 -2.82
C HIS A 267 8.26 0.63 -1.63
N ARG A 268 7.35 1.61 -1.55
CA ARG A 268 6.11 1.42 -0.79
C ARG A 268 5.36 0.25 -1.42
N ILE A 269 4.81 -0.60 -0.57
CA ILE A 269 3.88 -1.65 -0.95
C ILE A 269 2.58 -1.43 -0.19
N ASP A 270 1.48 -1.47 -0.93
CA ASP A 270 0.15 -1.58 -0.34
C ASP A 270 -0.15 -3.05 -0.01
N THR A 271 -0.95 -3.28 1.02
CA THR A 271 -1.34 -4.64 1.39
C THR A 271 -2.39 -5.16 0.41
N PRO A 272 -2.14 -6.24 -0.35
CA PRO A 272 -3.15 -6.77 -1.25
C PRO A 272 -4.23 -7.59 -0.50
N THR A 273 -5.38 -7.78 -1.14
CA THR A 273 -6.40 -8.74 -0.67
C THR A 273 -5.89 -10.19 -0.74
N LEU A 274 -6.26 -11.02 0.24
CA LEU A 274 -6.05 -12.49 0.20
C LEU A 274 -7.25 -13.24 -0.39
N ARG A 275 -8.36 -12.55 -0.66
CA ARG A 275 -9.48 -13.13 -1.40
C ARG A 275 -9.03 -13.62 -2.78
N GLY A 276 -9.39 -14.86 -3.11
CA GLY A 276 -8.98 -15.52 -4.35
C GLY A 276 -7.49 -15.86 -4.40
N VAL A 277 -6.82 -16.00 -3.25
CA VAL A 277 -5.41 -16.41 -3.20
C VAL A 277 -5.20 -17.84 -3.75
N ASN A 278 -6.23 -18.67 -3.73
CA ASN A 278 -6.24 -20.03 -4.27
C ASN A 278 -6.06 -20.13 -5.79
N ILE A 279 -6.39 -19.08 -6.56
CA ILE A 279 -6.21 -19.08 -8.03
C ILE A 279 -4.86 -18.48 -8.47
N GLN A 280 -4.06 -18.00 -7.51
CA GLN A 280 -2.78 -17.35 -7.80
C GLN A 280 -1.68 -18.38 -8.09
N GLN A 281 -0.74 -18.02 -8.96
CA GLN A 281 0.46 -18.84 -9.25
C GLN A 281 1.79 -18.15 -8.88
N ILE A 282 1.71 -16.87 -8.54
CA ILE A 282 2.83 -16.04 -8.10
C ILE A 282 2.39 -15.33 -6.82
N PHE A 283 3.15 -15.45 -5.74
CA PHE A 283 2.80 -14.90 -4.44
C PHE A 283 3.85 -13.84 -4.09
N GLY A 284 3.51 -12.56 -4.26
CA GLY A 284 4.43 -11.42 -4.19
C GLY A 284 4.35 -10.55 -5.45
N SER A 285 4.46 -9.23 -5.27
CA SER A 285 4.33 -8.26 -6.38
C SER A 285 5.51 -8.34 -7.35
N GLN A 286 6.73 -8.50 -6.83
CA GLN A 286 7.99 -8.53 -7.59
C GLN A 286 8.81 -9.82 -7.38
N ARG A 287 8.27 -10.79 -6.64
CA ARG A 287 8.95 -12.05 -6.33
C ARG A 287 8.20 -13.25 -6.89
N ALA A 288 8.93 -14.16 -7.50
CA ALA A 288 8.37 -15.37 -8.10
C ALA A 288 8.16 -16.50 -7.08
N LEU A 289 7.62 -16.22 -5.88
CA LEU A 289 7.24 -17.28 -4.93
C LEU A 289 6.02 -18.03 -5.48
N LYS A 290 5.98 -19.35 -5.29
CA LYS A 290 5.10 -20.23 -6.08
C LYS A 290 3.88 -20.75 -5.33
N THR A 291 3.87 -20.62 -4.01
CA THR A 291 2.76 -21.03 -3.16
C THR A 291 2.49 -19.99 -2.07
N VAL A 292 1.28 -20.00 -1.50
CA VAL A 292 0.96 -19.14 -0.35
C VAL A 292 1.77 -19.55 0.88
N GLU A 293 2.16 -20.82 0.97
CA GLU A 293 3.06 -21.35 2.00
C GLU A 293 4.46 -20.75 1.88
N ASP A 294 5.04 -20.67 0.67
CA ASP A 294 6.34 -20.02 0.46
C ASP A 294 6.28 -18.55 0.86
N PHE A 295 5.17 -17.88 0.55
CA PHE A 295 4.94 -16.49 0.95
C PHE A 295 4.82 -16.34 2.46
N THR A 296 4.07 -17.23 3.12
CA THR A 296 3.91 -17.22 4.58
C THR A 296 5.25 -17.41 5.31
N GLU A 297 6.11 -18.30 4.82
CA GLU A 297 7.48 -18.45 5.37
C GLU A 297 8.34 -17.21 5.10
N PHE A 298 8.25 -16.62 3.91
CA PHE A 298 8.96 -15.40 3.55
C PHE A 298 8.54 -14.21 4.43
N GLU A 299 7.25 -14.02 4.64
CA GLU A 299 6.71 -12.93 5.44
C GLU A 299 7.30 -12.94 6.85
N GLN A 300 7.25 -14.09 7.53
CA GLN A 300 7.79 -14.23 8.89
C GLN A 300 9.31 -14.16 8.98
N ARG A 301 10.03 -14.66 7.97
CA ARG A 301 11.51 -14.73 8.01
C ARG A 301 12.19 -13.46 7.48
N ALA A 302 11.49 -12.66 6.68
CA ALA A 302 12.08 -11.52 5.99
C ALA A 302 11.21 -10.26 6.08
N ALA A 303 9.99 -10.25 5.53
CA ALA A 303 9.22 -9.01 5.37
C ALA A 303 8.86 -8.34 6.72
N TYR A 304 8.55 -9.14 7.75
CA TYR A 304 8.30 -8.67 9.12
C TYR A 304 9.51 -7.95 9.74
N PHE A 305 10.71 -8.19 9.21
CA PHE A 305 11.97 -7.67 9.74
C PHE A 305 12.74 -6.86 8.68
N ASP A 306 12.04 -6.28 7.71
CA ASP A 306 12.61 -5.43 6.66
C ASP A 306 13.68 -6.12 5.80
N GLY A 307 13.68 -7.45 5.76
CA GLY A 307 14.70 -8.27 5.11
C GLY A 307 16.00 -8.44 5.92
N ASP A 308 16.05 -8.00 7.18
CA ASP A 308 17.23 -8.12 8.06
C ASP A 308 17.07 -9.26 9.08
N ILE A 309 17.68 -10.40 8.76
CA ILE A 309 17.64 -11.62 9.57
C ILE A 309 18.37 -11.48 10.92
N VAL A 310 19.31 -10.54 11.05
CA VAL A 310 20.07 -10.35 12.30
C VAL A 310 19.18 -9.63 13.31
N THR A 311 18.47 -8.60 12.86
CA THR A 311 17.49 -7.93 13.72
C THR A 311 16.28 -8.82 14.01
N ALA A 312 15.88 -9.70 13.08
CA ALA A 312 14.87 -10.71 13.31
C ALA A 312 15.24 -11.65 14.46
N ALA A 313 16.48 -12.17 14.45
CA ALA A 313 16.98 -13.02 15.53
C ALA A 313 17.02 -12.28 16.89
N LYS A 314 17.50 -11.03 16.90
CA LYS A 314 17.51 -10.17 18.10
C LYS A 314 16.10 -9.99 18.70
N LYS A 315 15.08 -9.86 17.85
CA LYS A 315 13.69 -9.60 18.25
C LYS A 315 12.87 -10.86 18.54
N GLY A 316 13.44 -12.04 18.37
CA GLY A 316 12.75 -13.31 18.62
C GLY A 316 11.82 -13.74 17.49
N VAL A 317 12.31 -13.70 16.24
CA VAL A 317 11.60 -14.26 15.07
C VAL A 317 11.01 -15.63 15.36
N ASN A 318 9.74 -15.81 14.98
CA ASN A 318 9.06 -17.09 15.14
C ASN A 318 9.15 -17.89 13.83
N VAL A 319 10.03 -18.89 13.81
CA VAL A 319 10.18 -19.77 12.65
C VAL A 319 9.02 -20.77 12.62
N LEU A 320 8.06 -20.50 11.73
CA LEU A 320 6.91 -21.37 11.51
C LEU A 320 7.32 -22.71 10.89
N GLU A 321 6.76 -23.81 11.42
CA GLU A 321 6.93 -25.15 10.86
C GLU A 321 6.00 -25.33 9.65
N ARG A 322 6.56 -25.83 8.54
CA ARG A 322 5.87 -25.84 7.25
C ARG A 322 4.71 -26.84 7.19
N GLY A 323 4.92 -28.06 7.66
CA GLY A 323 3.97 -29.17 7.51
C GLY A 323 2.69 -29.04 8.35
N SER A 324 2.75 -28.26 9.42
CA SER A 324 1.64 -27.97 10.33
C SER A 324 1.22 -26.50 10.22
N GLN A 325 1.98 -25.57 10.79
CA GLN A 325 1.53 -24.18 10.95
C GLN A 325 1.29 -23.50 9.60
N VAL A 326 2.29 -23.49 8.72
CA VAL A 326 2.21 -22.80 7.43
C VAL A 326 1.15 -23.43 6.53
N HIS A 327 1.15 -24.75 6.43
CA HIS A 327 0.15 -25.47 5.64
C HIS A 327 -1.28 -25.28 6.16
N PHE A 328 -1.50 -25.19 7.48
CA PHE A 328 -2.84 -24.94 8.02
C PHE A 328 -3.30 -23.51 7.70
N MET A 329 -2.39 -22.53 7.79
CA MET A 329 -2.68 -21.16 7.36
C MET A 329 -3.01 -21.11 5.86
N GLY A 330 -2.26 -21.82 5.01
CA GLY A 330 -2.54 -21.92 3.58
C GLY A 330 -3.92 -22.48 3.28
N GLU A 331 -4.36 -23.49 4.03
CA GLU A 331 -5.67 -24.12 3.86
C GLU A 331 -6.84 -23.21 4.17
N PHE A 332 -6.75 -22.38 5.22
CA PHE A 332 -7.79 -21.37 5.47
C PHE A 332 -7.74 -20.27 4.40
N GLN A 333 -6.55 -19.77 4.07
CA GLN A 333 -6.37 -18.73 3.05
C GLN A 333 -6.98 -19.14 1.71
N ALA A 334 -6.83 -20.42 1.30
CA ALA A 334 -7.40 -20.94 0.07
C ALA A 334 -8.95 -20.96 0.03
N LEU A 335 -9.63 -20.76 1.17
CA LEU A 335 -11.08 -20.66 1.24
C LEU A 335 -11.60 -19.24 1.03
N LEU A 336 -10.74 -18.23 1.16
CA LEU A 336 -11.15 -16.83 1.04
C LEU A 336 -11.57 -16.55 -0.40
N ASP A 337 -12.87 -16.43 -0.62
CA ASP A 337 -13.44 -16.20 -1.95
C ASP A 337 -13.53 -14.70 -2.29
N PHE A 338 -13.67 -14.40 -3.57
CA PHE A 338 -14.00 -13.07 -4.05
C PHE A 338 -15.40 -12.65 -3.60
N PRO A 339 -15.67 -11.33 -3.49
CA PRO A 339 -17.04 -10.87 -3.29
C PRO A 339 -17.95 -11.29 -4.46
N PRO A 340 -19.25 -11.49 -4.23
CA PRO A 340 -20.19 -11.86 -5.30
C PRO A 340 -20.24 -10.81 -6.42
N ALA A 341 -20.20 -11.27 -7.67
CA ALA A 341 -20.49 -10.44 -8.84
C ALA A 341 -21.69 -10.98 -9.61
N PRO A 342 -22.91 -10.58 -9.21
CA PRO A 342 -24.15 -11.19 -9.70
C PRO A 342 -24.40 -10.97 -11.20
N LYS A 343 -23.69 -10.00 -11.80
CA LYS A 343 -23.78 -9.66 -13.23
C LYS A 343 -22.86 -10.50 -14.12
N LEU A 344 -21.93 -11.28 -13.56
CA LEU A 344 -21.09 -12.17 -14.35
C LEU A 344 -21.76 -13.53 -14.56
N ASN A 345 -21.53 -14.12 -15.72
CA ASN A 345 -21.87 -15.50 -16.05
C ASN A 345 -20.74 -16.46 -15.63
N VAL A 346 -20.90 -17.75 -15.92
CA VAL A 346 -19.92 -18.80 -15.54
C VAL A 346 -18.57 -18.68 -16.25
N GLU A 347 -18.49 -17.93 -17.34
CA GLU A 347 -17.25 -17.63 -18.07
C GLU A 347 -16.56 -16.37 -17.54
N GLY A 348 -17.14 -15.73 -16.51
CA GLY A 348 -16.69 -14.45 -15.99
C GLY A 348 -16.90 -13.31 -16.98
N ARG A 349 -17.96 -13.35 -17.78
CA ARG A 349 -18.38 -12.27 -18.70
C ARG A 349 -19.70 -11.68 -18.25
N LEU A 350 -19.98 -10.43 -18.60
CA LEU A 350 -21.28 -9.81 -18.27
C LEU A 350 -22.43 -10.59 -18.90
N ASP A 351 -23.46 -10.85 -18.11
CA ASP A 351 -24.76 -11.32 -18.57
C ASP A 351 -25.57 -10.12 -19.12
N PRO A 352 -25.87 -10.05 -20.42
CA PRO A 352 -26.60 -8.94 -21.01
C PRO A 352 -28.01 -8.74 -20.43
N ALA A 353 -28.59 -9.76 -19.80
CA ALA A 353 -29.89 -9.64 -19.14
C ALA A 353 -29.81 -8.91 -17.78
N LYS A 354 -28.62 -8.75 -17.20
CA LYS A 354 -28.39 -8.13 -15.89
C LYS A 354 -27.55 -6.85 -15.95
N ALA A 355 -26.70 -6.73 -16.97
CA ALA A 355 -25.80 -5.61 -17.15
C ALA A 355 -26.52 -4.41 -17.82
N SER A 356 -26.09 -3.21 -17.49
CA SER A 356 -26.51 -2.00 -18.21
C SER A 356 -25.80 -1.89 -19.55
N GLU A 357 -26.36 -1.10 -20.48
CA GLU A 357 -25.67 -0.81 -21.75
C GLU A 357 -24.30 -0.17 -21.54
N GLN A 358 -24.14 0.64 -20.51
CA GLN A 358 -22.86 1.26 -20.17
C GLN A 358 -21.81 0.23 -19.77
N GLU A 359 -22.19 -0.72 -18.91
CA GLU A 359 -21.32 -1.81 -18.45
C GLU A 359 -20.92 -2.71 -19.62
N LEU A 360 -21.86 -3.01 -20.54
CA LEU A 360 -21.60 -3.81 -21.74
C LEU A 360 -20.63 -3.11 -22.71
N ARG A 361 -20.76 -1.79 -22.92
CA ARG A 361 -19.77 -1.02 -23.69
C ARG A 361 -18.41 -1.02 -23.00
N GLY A 362 -18.39 -0.90 -21.66
CA GLY A 362 -17.18 -0.99 -20.85
C GLY A 362 -16.44 -2.32 -21.04
N GLU A 363 -17.16 -3.43 -21.03
CA GLU A 363 -16.60 -4.76 -21.31
C GLU A 363 -16.05 -4.84 -22.75
N GLN A 364 -16.76 -4.30 -23.75
CA GLN A 364 -16.26 -4.27 -25.14
C GLN A 364 -14.96 -3.48 -25.26
N ILE A 365 -14.82 -2.36 -24.54
CA ILE A 365 -13.59 -1.57 -24.50
C ILE A 365 -12.48 -2.35 -23.81
N PHE A 366 -12.78 -3.01 -22.68
CA PHE A 366 -11.84 -3.83 -21.92
C PHE A 366 -11.19 -4.93 -22.77
N HIS A 367 -11.99 -5.60 -23.61
CA HIS A 367 -11.52 -6.65 -24.53
C HIS A 367 -10.98 -6.11 -25.87
N GLY A 368 -11.41 -4.92 -26.27
CA GLY A 368 -11.06 -4.28 -27.54
C GLY A 368 -10.01 -3.19 -27.38
N LYS A 369 -10.42 -1.93 -27.57
CA LYS A 369 -9.51 -0.77 -27.65
C LYS A 369 -8.63 -0.59 -26.41
N GLY A 370 -9.13 -0.90 -25.22
CA GLY A 370 -8.36 -0.84 -23.98
C GLY A 370 -7.30 -1.94 -23.86
N ALA A 371 -7.51 -3.07 -24.55
CA ALA A 371 -6.66 -4.27 -24.53
C ALA A 371 -6.31 -4.78 -23.11
N CYS A 372 -7.17 -4.48 -22.13
CA CYS A 372 -6.98 -4.82 -20.72
C CYS A 372 -6.98 -6.35 -20.53
N ALA A 373 -7.83 -7.05 -21.29
CA ALA A 373 -7.95 -8.50 -21.27
C ALA A 373 -6.68 -9.25 -21.71
N GLY A 374 -5.67 -8.57 -22.29
CA GLY A 374 -4.40 -9.18 -22.65
C GLY A 374 -3.59 -9.65 -21.43
N CYS A 375 -3.75 -8.98 -20.27
CA CYS A 375 -3.17 -9.39 -19.00
C CYS A 375 -4.26 -9.80 -18.00
N HIS A 376 -5.41 -9.12 -18.01
CA HIS A 376 -6.51 -9.38 -17.08
C HIS A 376 -7.55 -10.34 -17.69
N VAL A 377 -7.17 -11.60 -17.84
CA VAL A 377 -7.98 -12.64 -18.51
C VAL A 377 -9.13 -13.13 -17.60
N PRO A 378 -10.40 -13.17 -18.05
CA PRO A 378 -11.51 -13.81 -17.32
C PRO A 378 -11.25 -15.31 -17.04
N PRO A 379 -11.87 -15.92 -16.01
CA PRO A 379 -12.93 -15.34 -15.18
C PRO A 379 -12.41 -14.54 -13.98
N TYR A 380 -11.12 -14.65 -13.63
CA TYR A 380 -10.55 -13.99 -12.45
C TYR A 380 -9.86 -12.66 -12.77
N TYR A 381 -9.75 -12.31 -14.05
CA TYR A 381 -9.14 -11.10 -14.56
C TYR A 381 -7.67 -10.97 -14.15
N THR A 382 -6.93 -12.06 -14.35
CA THR A 382 -5.47 -12.13 -14.21
C THR A 382 -4.94 -13.27 -15.07
N ASP A 383 -3.77 -13.07 -15.65
CA ASP A 383 -3.00 -14.09 -16.36
C ASP A 383 -1.99 -14.80 -15.46
N ASN A 384 -1.89 -14.38 -14.18
CA ASN A 384 -0.89 -14.86 -13.22
C ASN A 384 0.57 -14.64 -13.64
N LEU A 385 0.84 -13.67 -14.52
CA LEU A 385 2.17 -13.29 -14.97
C LEU A 385 2.64 -11.98 -14.32
N MET A 386 3.88 -11.61 -14.60
CA MET A 386 4.44 -10.30 -14.28
C MET A 386 4.66 -9.51 -15.57
N HIS A 387 4.35 -8.21 -15.52
CA HIS A 387 4.55 -7.28 -16.63
C HIS A 387 5.25 -6.03 -16.15
N ASP A 388 6.12 -5.49 -17.00
CA ASP A 388 6.79 -4.22 -16.75
C ASP A 388 6.08 -3.11 -17.53
N LEU A 389 5.57 -2.12 -16.81
CA LEU A 389 4.93 -0.95 -17.39
C LEU A 389 5.94 0.07 -17.92
N GLN A 390 7.21 -0.07 -17.55
CA GLN A 390 8.33 0.77 -17.98
C GLN A 390 8.08 2.27 -17.72
N THR A 391 7.54 2.61 -16.55
CA THR A 391 7.11 3.99 -16.22
C THR A 391 8.28 4.99 -16.25
N GLU A 392 9.51 4.53 -16.06
CA GLU A 392 10.74 5.32 -16.16
C GLU A 392 10.99 5.91 -17.55
N ARG A 393 10.25 5.50 -18.58
CA ARG A 393 10.28 6.18 -19.89
C ARG A 393 9.60 7.55 -19.87
N PHE A 394 8.76 7.84 -18.87
CA PHE A 394 8.01 9.10 -18.75
C PHE A 394 8.67 10.14 -17.84
N TYR A 395 9.70 9.79 -17.06
CA TYR A 395 10.38 10.71 -16.15
C TYR A 395 11.87 10.37 -15.99
N ALA A 396 12.68 11.37 -15.69
CA ALA A 396 14.07 11.14 -15.29
C ALA A 396 14.14 10.65 -13.82
N PRO A 397 15.14 9.82 -13.46
CA PRO A 397 15.41 9.47 -12.08
C PRO A 397 15.44 10.70 -11.17
N GLN A 398 14.65 10.69 -10.10
CA GLN A 398 14.56 11.80 -9.16
C GLN A 398 14.24 11.35 -7.74
N GLU A 399 14.85 12.01 -6.76
CA GLU A 399 14.66 11.74 -5.34
C GLU A 399 13.68 12.75 -4.74
N TYR A 400 12.67 12.28 -4.01
CA TYR A 400 11.72 13.13 -3.28
C TYR A 400 11.23 12.41 -2.04
N ASN A 401 11.07 13.14 -0.94
CA ASN A 401 10.61 12.58 0.34
C ASN A 401 11.35 11.29 0.77
N GLY A 402 12.64 11.17 0.42
CA GLY A 402 13.51 10.04 0.74
C GLY A 402 13.42 8.82 -0.19
N VAL A 403 12.48 8.78 -1.14
CA VAL A 403 12.43 7.72 -2.17
C VAL A 403 13.16 8.16 -3.44
N MET A 404 13.85 7.23 -4.07
CA MET A 404 14.53 7.37 -5.35
C MET A 404 13.68 6.70 -6.44
N ALA A 405 12.93 7.49 -7.21
CA ALA A 405 12.08 6.97 -8.28
C ALA A 405 12.92 6.65 -9.53
N VAL A 406 12.99 5.37 -9.90
CA VAL A 406 13.78 4.88 -11.06
C VAL A 406 13.03 3.92 -11.98
N GLY A 407 11.76 3.65 -11.70
CA GLY A 407 10.95 2.65 -12.40
C GLY A 407 10.47 1.57 -11.44
N ASP A 408 9.35 0.94 -11.77
CA ASP A 408 8.73 -0.09 -10.92
C ASP A 408 9.23 -1.50 -11.27
N GLY A 409 9.73 -1.72 -12.50
CA GLY A 409 10.08 -3.06 -13.00
C GLY A 409 8.86 -3.99 -13.12
N PRO A 410 9.08 -5.29 -13.33
CA PRO A 410 7.98 -6.25 -13.49
C PRO A 410 7.14 -6.38 -12.21
N ILE A 411 5.85 -6.10 -12.32
CA ILE A 411 4.85 -6.31 -11.27
C ILE A 411 3.85 -7.37 -11.72
N LYS A 412 3.47 -8.25 -10.79
CA LYS A 412 2.43 -9.25 -11.04
C LYS A 412 1.09 -8.60 -11.42
N THR A 413 0.38 -9.19 -12.38
CA THR A 413 -1.03 -8.89 -12.66
C THR A 413 -1.93 -9.32 -11.49
N PHE A 414 -2.39 -8.37 -10.68
CA PHE A 414 -3.38 -8.65 -9.63
C PHE A 414 -4.77 -8.96 -10.25
N PRO A 415 -5.56 -9.88 -9.66
CA PRO A 415 -6.95 -10.10 -10.07
C PRO A 415 -7.78 -8.84 -9.95
N LEU A 416 -8.75 -8.66 -10.86
CA LEU A 416 -9.73 -7.56 -10.78
C LEU A 416 -11.09 -7.96 -10.19
N ARG A 417 -11.29 -9.24 -9.86
CA ARG A 417 -12.49 -9.67 -9.12
C ARG A 417 -12.55 -8.95 -7.77
N GLY A 418 -13.65 -8.25 -7.50
CA GLY A 418 -13.84 -7.44 -6.30
C GLY A 418 -13.02 -6.15 -6.26
N ILE A 419 -12.49 -5.67 -7.39
CA ILE A 419 -11.57 -4.52 -7.43
C ILE A 419 -12.16 -3.27 -6.76
N LYS A 420 -13.48 -3.06 -6.83
CA LYS A 420 -14.10 -1.89 -6.19
C LYS A 420 -14.01 -1.89 -4.66
N GLU A 421 -13.65 -3.00 -4.03
CA GLU A 421 -13.59 -3.14 -2.57
C GLU A 421 -12.22 -2.80 -1.98
N SER A 422 -11.18 -2.70 -2.80
CA SER A 422 -9.79 -2.53 -2.35
C SER A 422 -9.12 -1.26 -2.87
N PRO A 423 -9.66 -0.05 -2.68
CA PRO A 423 -8.89 1.17 -2.89
C PRO A 423 -7.85 1.35 -1.75
N PRO A 424 -6.74 2.07 -1.99
CA PRO A 424 -6.28 2.60 -3.27
C PRO A 424 -5.74 1.47 -4.18
N TYR A 425 -5.32 1.83 -5.39
CA TYR A 425 -4.96 0.91 -6.46
C TYR A 425 -3.49 1.03 -6.86
N LEU A 426 -3.02 0.01 -7.61
CA LEU A 426 -1.62 -0.27 -7.95
C LEU A 426 -0.83 -0.83 -6.75
N HIS A 427 0.36 -1.38 -6.99
CA HIS A 427 1.16 -2.09 -5.97
C HIS A 427 1.62 -1.22 -4.80
N ASP A 428 1.62 0.11 -4.94
CA ASP A 428 2.03 1.06 -3.92
C ASP A 428 0.91 2.01 -3.48
N GLY A 429 -0.32 1.81 -3.96
CA GLY A 429 -1.48 2.63 -3.60
C GLY A 429 -1.48 4.05 -4.16
N ARG A 430 -0.68 4.36 -5.20
CA ARG A 430 -0.64 5.72 -5.78
C ARG A 430 -1.92 6.15 -6.51
N LEU A 431 -2.79 5.21 -6.89
CA LEU A 431 -4.00 5.50 -7.66
C LEU A 431 -5.22 5.46 -6.73
N LEU A 432 -5.78 6.62 -6.36
CA LEU A 432 -6.78 6.71 -5.29
C LEU A 432 -8.18 6.23 -5.72
N THR A 433 -8.46 6.19 -7.01
CA THR A 433 -9.76 5.79 -7.58
C THR A 433 -9.61 4.86 -8.79
N LEU A 434 -10.71 4.20 -9.18
CA LEU A 434 -10.74 3.43 -10.43
C LEU A 434 -10.57 4.33 -11.65
N GLU A 435 -11.07 5.56 -11.56
CA GLU A 435 -10.85 6.60 -12.56
C GLU A 435 -9.37 6.96 -12.70
N ASP A 436 -8.63 7.13 -11.59
CA ASP A 436 -7.16 7.31 -11.64
C ASP A 436 -6.47 6.10 -12.29
N SER A 437 -6.94 4.89 -11.98
CA SER A 437 -6.40 3.65 -12.57
C SER A 437 -6.59 3.60 -14.07
N VAL A 438 -7.81 3.88 -14.55
CA VAL A 438 -8.11 3.91 -15.99
C VAL A 438 -7.31 5.01 -16.70
N GLU A 439 -7.16 6.18 -16.09
CA GLU A 439 -6.37 7.28 -16.66
C GLU A 439 -4.88 6.93 -16.74
N PHE A 440 -4.33 6.36 -15.67
CA PHE A 440 -2.94 5.90 -15.61
C PHE A 440 -2.64 4.90 -16.73
N PHE A 441 -3.43 3.82 -16.84
CA PHE A 441 -3.20 2.80 -17.88
C PHE A 441 -3.50 3.32 -19.28
N ASN A 442 -4.46 4.25 -19.45
CA ASN A 442 -4.71 4.91 -20.73
C ASN A 442 -3.47 5.67 -21.23
N LEU A 443 -2.84 6.45 -20.34
CA LEU A 443 -1.63 7.21 -20.64
C LEU A 443 -0.42 6.28 -20.84
N VAL A 444 -0.14 5.43 -19.86
CA VAL A 444 1.05 4.58 -19.83
C VAL A 444 1.06 3.60 -21.01
N LEU A 445 -0.08 3.00 -21.34
CA LEU A 445 -0.20 2.05 -22.45
C LEU A 445 -0.64 2.71 -23.77
N GLN A 446 -0.73 4.05 -23.81
CA GLN A 446 -1.05 4.84 -25.00
C GLN A 446 -2.32 4.36 -25.72
N ARG A 447 -3.42 4.18 -24.97
CA ARG A 447 -4.68 3.62 -25.52
C ARG A 447 -5.56 4.67 -26.19
N HIS A 448 -5.32 5.95 -25.93
CA HIS A 448 -6.08 7.07 -26.49
C HIS A 448 -7.60 6.89 -26.36
N LEU A 449 -8.04 6.45 -25.18
CA LEU A 449 -9.46 6.33 -24.83
C LEU A 449 -10.06 7.71 -24.66
N SER A 450 -11.25 7.90 -25.24
CA SER A 450 -12.09 9.07 -25.03
C SER A 450 -12.66 9.11 -23.61
N GLN A 451 -13.18 10.27 -23.21
CA GLN A 451 -13.81 10.42 -21.89
C GLN A 451 -14.97 9.44 -21.66
N GLN A 452 -15.79 9.20 -22.68
CA GLN A 452 -16.89 8.23 -22.59
C GLN A 452 -16.38 6.80 -22.44
N GLU A 453 -15.35 6.42 -23.20
CA GLU A 453 -14.77 5.07 -23.12
C GLU A 453 -14.16 4.81 -21.74
N LYS A 454 -13.48 5.79 -21.16
CA LYS A 454 -12.94 5.70 -19.79
C LYS A 454 -14.07 5.52 -18.76
N ALA A 455 -15.15 6.30 -18.87
CA ALA A 455 -16.30 6.18 -17.97
C ALA A 455 -17.00 4.82 -18.09
N ASP A 456 -17.18 4.31 -19.31
CA ASP A 456 -17.76 2.99 -19.57
C ASP A 456 -16.87 1.88 -18.98
N LEU A 457 -15.54 1.99 -19.14
CA LEU A 457 -14.58 1.04 -18.56
C LEU A 457 -14.65 1.00 -17.03
N VAL A 458 -14.72 2.16 -16.37
CA VAL A 458 -14.90 2.23 -14.90
C VAL A 458 -16.23 1.60 -14.47
N ALA A 459 -17.31 1.80 -15.22
CA ALA A 459 -18.59 1.16 -14.94
C ALA A 459 -18.47 -0.37 -14.99
N PHE A 460 -17.77 -0.91 -15.99
CA PHE A 460 -17.47 -2.34 -16.08
C PHE A 460 -16.62 -2.84 -14.89
N LEU A 461 -15.53 -2.14 -14.54
CA LEU A 461 -14.67 -2.54 -13.42
C LEU A 461 -15.43 -2.63 -12.08
N ARG A 462 -16.45 -1.78 -11.87
CA ARG A 462 -17.31 -1.81 -10.68
C ARG A 462 -18.27 -3.01 -10.63
N THR A 463 -18.40 -3.76 -11.73
CA THR A 463 -19.18 -5.01 -11.78
C THR A 463 -18.38 -6.24 -11.41
N LEU A 464 -17.04 -6.14 -11.43
CA LEU A 464 -16.11 -7.20 -11.07
C LEU A 464 -16.02 -7.32 -9.56
#